data_AF-A0A318Y900-F1
#
_entry.id   AF-A0A318Y900-F1
#
_cell.length_a   1.000
_cell.length_b   1.000
_cell.length_c   1.000
_cell.angle_alpha   90.00
_cell.angle_beta   90.00
_cell.angle_gamma   90.00
#
_symmetry.space_group_name_H-M   'P 1'
#
loop_
_entity.id
_entity.type
_entity.pdbx_description
1 polymer ?
#
loop_
_entity_poly.entity_id
_entity_poly.type
_entity_poly.pdbx_seq_one_letter_code
_entity_poly.pdbx_strand_id
1 'polypeptide(L)' 'MMNAAIGQKYGEFNADLVHPMLYLWHCNADGSVSIVKRCDWDCVDGGAGNSDYCQWQQ' A
#
# COMPACT_ATOMS: atom_id res chain seq x y z
N MET A 1 -8.77 6.76 -5.94
CA MET A 1 -7.79 7.85 -5.69
C MET A 1 -6.40 7.30 -5.38
N MET A 2 -6.27 6.21 -4.61
CA MET A 2 -4.98 5.55 -4.34
C MET A 2 -4.21 5.12 -5.60
N ASN A 3 -4.85 4.36 -6.51
CA ASN A 3 -4.19 3.83 -7.71
C ASN A 3 -3.61 4.92 -8.64
N ALA A 4 -4.27 6.09 -8.73
CA ALA A 4 -3.79 7.20 -9.54
C ALA A 4 -2.53 7.86 -8.95
N ALA A 5 -2.47 8.01 -7.62
CA ALA A 5 -1.30 8.55 -6.93
C ALA A 5 -0.11 7.59 -6.98
N ILE A 6 -0.35 6.27 -6.86
CA ILE A 6 0.70 5.26 -6.97
C ILE A 6 1.23 5.20 -8.41
N GLY A 7 0.35 5.23 -9.41
CA GLY A 7 0.74 5.27 -10.82
C GLY A 7 1.58 6.50 -11.20
N GLN A 8 1.23 7.68 -10.68
CA GLN A 8 2.03 8.91 -10.88
C GLN A 8 3.44 8.83 -10.27
N LYS A 9 3.60 8.17 -9.11
CA LYS A 9 4.87 8.16 -8.37
C LYS A 9 5.82 7.04 -8.79
N TYR A 10 5.28 5.86 -9.16
CA TYR A 10 6.07 4.67 -9.42
C TYR A 10 6.08 4.20 -10.89
N GLY A 11 5.34 4.88 -11.78
CA GLY A 11 5.26 4.55 -13.21
C GLY A 11 4.34 3.36 -13.50
N GLU A 12 3.70 3.37 -14.68
CA GLU A 12 2.61 2.44 -15.07
C GLU A 12 2.98 0.94 -15.07
N PHE A 13 4.23 0.57 -14.82
CA PHE A 13 4.66 -0.84 -14.84
C PHE A 13 5.78 -1.08 -13.80
N ASN A 14 5.42 -1.07 -12.53
CA ASN A 14 6.24 -1.67 -11.47
C ASN A 14 5.54 -2.95 -11.01
N ALA A 15 6.25 -4.07 -10.89
CA ALA A 15 5.66 -5.33 -10.42
C ALA A 15 4.97 -5.17 -9.04
N ASP A 16 5.38 -4.17 -8.25
CA ASP A 16 4.78 -3.78 -6.98
C ASP A 16 3.35 -3.21 -7.11
N LEU A 17 2.98 -2.70 -8.29
CA LEU A 17 1.63 -2.22 -8.63
C LEU A 17 0.68 -3.35 -9.08
N VAL A 18 1.19 -4.54 -9.40
CA VAL A 18 0.35 -5.70 -9.79
C VAL A 18 -0.35 -6.29 -8.57
N HIS A 19 0.26 -6.14 -7.39
CA HIS A 19 -0.31 -6.59 -6.12
C HIS A 19 -0.22 -5.49 -5.04
N PRO A 20 -0.96 -4.38 -5.19
CA PRO A 20 -1.01 -3.32 -4.18
C PRO A 20 -1.50 -3.83 -2.82
N MET A 21 -2.20 -4.98 -2.81
CA MET A 21 -2.62 -5.73 -1.62
C MET A 21 -1.47 -6.38 -0.84
N LEU A 22 -0.24 -6.41 -1.39
CA LEU A 22 0.94 -6.90 -0.68
C LEU A 22 1.77 -5.78 -0.04
N TYR A 23 1.29 -4.54 -0.03
CA TYR A 23 2.01 -3.42 0.56
C TYR A 23 1.12 -2.63 1.51
N LEU A 24 1.68 -2.27 2.66
CA LEU A 24 1.12 -1.23 3.50
C LEU A 24 1.51 0.12 2.93
N TRP A 25 0.51 0.98 2.77
CA TRP A 25 0.67 2.30 2.21
C TRP A 25 0.38 3.35 3.27
N HIS A 26 1.09 4.47 3.19
CA HIS A 26 0.84 5.63 4.03
C HIS A 26 0.52 6.85 3.16
N CYS A 27 -0.58 7.52 3.48
CA CYS A 27 -0.92 8.81 2.93
C CYS A 27 -0.27 9.90 3.80
N ASN A 28 0.73 10.59 3.25
CA ASN A 28 1.44 11.66 3.92
C ASN A 28 0.58 12.93 3.96
N ALA A 29 0.89 13.84 4.89
CA ALA A 29 0.17 15.11 5.04
C ALA A 29 0.30 16.04 3.82
N ASP A 30 1.33 15.85 2.99
CA ASP A 30 1.54 16.58 1.74
C ASP A 30 0.70 16.05 0.56
N GLY A 31 -0.13 15.03 0.80
CA GLY A 31 -0.95 14.38 -0.21
C GLY A 31 -0.23 13.31 -1.03
N SER A 32 1.06 13.07 -0.78
CA SER A 32 1.81 11.99 -1.42
C SER A 32 1.54 10.65 -0.74
N VAL A 33 1.67 9.56 -1.50
CA VAL A 33 1.57 8.19 -0.99
C VAL A 33 2.97 7.58 -0.92
N SER A 34 3.28 6.85 0.15
CA SER A 34 4.53 6.10 0.32
C SER A 34 4.25 4.66 0.75
N ILE A 35 5.17 3.75 0.39
CA ILE A 35 5.17 2.37 0.89
C ILE A 35 5.77 2.37 2.29
N VAL A 36 5.06 1.77 3.25
CA VAL A 36 5.54 1.52 4.61
C VAL A 36 6.34 0.23 4.66
N LYS A 37 5.73 -0.87 4.18
CA LYS A 37 6.31 -2.21 4.23
C LYS A 37 5.62 -3.13 3.22
N ARG A 38 6.37 -4.13 2.72
CA ARG A 38 5.81 -5.29 2.00
C ARG A 38 5.28 -6.34 2.97
N CYS A 39 4.03 -6.77 2.77
CA CYS A 39 3.41 -7.94 3.36
C CYS A 39 3.98 -9.21 2.69
N ASP A 40 4.43 -10.18 3.47
CA ASP A 40 4.97 -11.45 2.93
C ASP A 40 3.86 -12.34 2.35
N TRP A 41 2.66 -12.28 2.95
CA TRP A 41 1.51 -13.10 2.58
C TRP A 41 0.35 -12.26 2.05
N ASP A 42 -0.19 -11.38 2.88
CA ASP A 42 -1.31 -10.52 2.49
C ASP A 42 -1.36 -9.28 3.39
N CYS A 43 -2.07 -8.24 2.94
CA CYS A 43 -2.43 -7.12 3.80
C CYS A 43 -3.92 -7.20 4.15
N VAL A 44 -4.22 -7.15 5.45
CA VAL A 44 -5.57 -7.26 6.01
C VAL A 44 -6.15 -5.87 6.24
N ASP A 45 -7.38 -5.67 5.78
CA ASP A 45 -8.19 -4.50 6.08
C ASP A 45 -8.52 -4.47 7.59
N GLY A 46 -8.04 -3.43 8.28
CA GLY A 46 -8.27 -3.26 9.72
C GLY A 46 -9.69 -2.80 10.06
N GLY A 47 -10.50 -2.45 9.05
CA GLY A 47 -11.83 -1.88 9.20
C GLY A 47 -11.80 -0.37 9.48
N ALA A 48 -12.97 0.25 9.40
CA ALA A 48 -13.12 1.71 9.54
C ALA A 48 -12.53 2.24 10.85
N GLY A 49 -11.63 3.22 10.74
CA GLY A 49 -10.97 3.86 11.88
C GLY A 49 -9.67 3.17 12.34
N ASN A 50 -9.32 2.02 11.77
CA ASN A 50 -8.07 1.32 12.06
C ASN A 50 -7.10 1.41 10.87
N SER A 51 -5.82 1.14 11.14
CA SER A 51 -4.83 0.94 10.08
C SER A 51 -4.85 -0.49 9.58
N ASP A 52 -4.67 -0.67 8.27
CA ASP A 52 -4.40 -1.96 7.67
C ASP A 52 -3.07 -2.54 8.19
N TYR A 53 -2.96 -3.86 8.19
CA TYR A 53 -1.78 -4.54 8.72
C TYR A 53 -1.40 -5.76 7.88
N CYS A 54 -0.15 -6.19 7.94
CA CYS A 54 0.28 -7.38 7.24
C CYS A 54 -0.21 -8.64 7.96
N GLN A 55 -0.84 -9.55 7.23
CA GLN A 55 -1.15 -10.88 7.72
C GLN A 55 0.15 -11.67 7.90
N TRP A 56 0.40 -12.16 9.12
CA TRP A 56 1.47 -13.09 9.47
C TRP A 56 2.87 -12.66 8.97
N GLN A 57 3.63 -12.01 9.85
CA GLN A 57 5.03 -11.63 9.57
C GLN A 57 5.96 -12.58 10.33
N GLN A 58 6.91 -13.18 9.61
CA GLN A 58 8.00 -13.96 10.22
C GLN A 58 9.21 -13.07 10.51
#